data_AF-A0A7J6RJ51-F1
#
_entry.id   AF-A0A7J6RJ51-F1
#
_cell.length_a   1.000
_cell.length_b   1.000
_cell.length_c   1.000
_cell.angle_alpha   90.00
_cell.angle_beta   90.00
_cell.angle_gamma   90.00
#
_symmetry.space_group_name_H-M   'P 1'
#
loop_
_entity.id
_entity.type
_entity.pdbx_description
1 polymer ?
#
loop_
_entity_poly.entity_id
_entity_poly.type
_entity_poly.pdbx_seq_one_letter_code
_entity_poly.pdbx_strand_id
1 'polypeptide(L)'
;KFGSHDSIDAGTACTTAVLCRIASANTRAQLKEGIACDADAAVQAGNSSSGLLRVLCEYPRLQDLVDSVVDCRYAECLALVDEYVKDLVYDPLIGHRAYAIGRCARMRCLIDYCNAFREVPLQRISRDLGYSDVEGLEPDLEAAIQGKILLPGGAEEKLFTCVNGRIDLQAGVLRAVEADPREKMREMLEVACGPTGLAANLQKAVSE
;
A
#
# COMPACT_ATOMS: atom_id res chain seq x y z
N LYS A 1 -2.05 -8.08 42.71
CA LYS A 1 -1.05 -7.39 41.87
C LYS A 1 -1.53 -7.54 40.44
N PHE A 2 -2.22 -6.52 39.91
CA PHE A 2 -2.65 -6.50 38.52
C PHE A 2 -1.45 -6.09 37.67
N GLY A 3 -1.06 -6.96 36.74
CA GLY A 3 0.02 -6.73 35.80
C GLY A 3 -0.37 -5.62 34.83
N SER A 4 0.54 -4.68 34.63
CA SER A 4 0.52 -3.66 33.59
C SER A 4 0.63 -4.37 32.23
N HIS A 5 -0.51 -4.66 31.62
CA HIS A 5 -0.61 -5.08 30.24
C HIS A 5 -1.07 -3.88 29.38
N ASP A 6 -0.39 -3.71 28.26
CA ASP A 6 -0.91 -3.15 27.01
C ASP A 6 -0.97 -1.60 26.87
N SER A 7 0.18 -0.93 26.99
CA SER A 7 0.41 0.26 26.15
C SER A 7 1.18 -0.18 24.91
N ILE A 8 0.58 -0.11 23.72
CA ILE A 8 1.31 -0.22 22.45
C ILE A 8 2.42 0.83 22.51
N ASP A 9 3.67 0.43 22.31
CA ASP A 9 4.77 1.39 22.19
C ASP A 9 4.43 2.40 21.08
N ALA A 10 4.59 3.68 21.37
CA ALA A 10 4.23 4.74 20.42
C ALA A 10 4.97 4.57 19.08
N GLY A 11 6.19 4.02 19.12
CA GLY A 11 6.97 3.68 17.93
C GLY A 11 6.32 2.58 17.08
N THR A 12 5.86 1.49 17.70
CA THR A 12 5.13 0.40 17.01
C THR A 12 3.83 0.90 16.38
N ALA A 13 3.05 1.69 17.12
CA ALA A 13 1.80 2.25 16.62
C ALA A 13 2.03 3.17 15.41
N CYS A 14 3.00 4.07 15.50
CA CYS A 14 3.35 4.99 14.42
C CYS A 14 3.91 4.25 13.19
N THR A 15 4.80 3.28 13.40
CA THR A 15 5.34 2.45 12.31
C THR A 15 4.24 1.70 11.58
N THR A 16 3.34 1.06 12.33
CA THR A 16 2.19 0.34 11.76
C THR A 16 1.28 1.29 10.98
N ALA A 17 0.98 2.47 11.52
CA ALA A 17 0.13 3.46 10.87
C ALA A 17 0.74 3.94 9.53
N VAL A 18 2.03 4.27 9.51
CA VAL A 18 2.73 4.70 8.30
C VAL A 18 2.73 3.59 7.24
N LEU A 19 3.04 2.34 7.62
CA LEU A 19 3.02 1.22 6.67
C LEU A 19 1.61 0.95 6.12
N CYS A 20 0.58 0.99 6.97
CA CYS A 20 -0.82 0.85 6.54
C CYS A 20 -1.24 2.01 5.61
N ARG A 21 -0.77 3.23 5.87
CA ARG A 21 -1.05 4.37 5.00
C ARG A 21 -0.34 4.27 3.67
N ILE A 22 0.91 3.81 3.63
CA ILE A 22 1.60 3.47 2.38
C ILE A 22 0.81 2.40 1.63
N ALA A 23 0.38 1.34 2.30
CA ALA A 23 -0.40 0.26 1.68
C ALA A 23 -1.76 0.71 1.10
N SER A 24 -2.39 1.75 1.67
CA SER A 24 -3.77 2.16 1.34
C SER A 24 -3.91 3.47 0.57
N ALA A 25 -2.86 4.29 0.48
CA ALA A 25 -2.94 5.56 -0.25
C ALA A 25 -3.17 5.30 -1.75
N ASN A 26 -4.17 5.92 -2.36
CA ASN A 26 -4.42 5.77 -3.80
C ASN A 26 -3.63 6.75 -4.66
N THR A 27 -3.07 7.79 -4.05
CA THR A 27 -2.23 8.79 -4.69
C THR A 27 -1.14 9.28 -3.73
N ARG A 28 -0.06 9.83 -4.29
CA ARG A 28 1.00 10.49 -3.50
C ARG A 28 0.47 11.66 -2.66
N ALA A 29 -0.57 12.36 -3.12
CA ALA A 29 -1.21 13.43 -2.37
C ALA A 29 -1.91 12.89 -1.10
N GLN A 30 -2.69 11.82 -1.24
CA GLN A 30 -3.32 11.12 -0.11
C GLN A 30 -2.31 10.50 0.84
N LEU A 31 -1.15 10.09 0.35
CA LEU A 31 -0.06 9.60 1.19
C LEU A 31 0.46 10.72 2.10
N LYS A 32 0.77 11.90 1.54
CA LYS A 32 1.26 13.06 2.32
C LYS A 32 0.24 13.56 3.34
N GLU A 33 -0.99 13.80 2.91
CA GLU A 33 -2.06 14.30 3.78
C GLU A 33 -2.46 13.25 4.81
N GLY A 34 -2.44 11.99 4.41
CA GLY A 34 -2.90 10.88 5.21
C GLY A 34 -1.94 10.44 6.30
N ILE A 35 -0.64 10.41 6.01
CA ILE A 35 0.38 10.12 7.02
C ILE A 35 0.26 11.17 8.13
N ALA A 36 0.06 12.45 7.77
CA ALA A 36 -0.14 13.53 8.74
C ALA A 36 -1.32 13.29 9.69
N CYS A 37 -2.48 12.94 9.16
CA CYS A 37 -3.68 12.71 9.96
C CYS A 37 -3.60 11.45 10.84
N ASP A 38 -2.99 10.36 10.34
CA ASP A 38 -2.98 9.07 11.05
C ASP A 38 -1.94 9.03 12.17
N ALA A 39 -0.79 9.67 11.97
CA ALA A 39 0.20 9.84 13.03
C ALA A 39 -0.34 10.73 14.16
N ASP A 40 -1.11 11.77 13.82
CA ASP A 40 -1.81 12.61 14.81
C ASP A 40 -2.80 11.81 15.63
N ALA A 41 -3.58 10.93 14.99
CA ALA A 41 -4.53 10.06 15.69
C ALA A 41 -3.82 9.06 16.61
N ALA A 42 -2.70 8.47 16.18
CA ALA A 42 -1.90 7.55 16.99
C ALA A 42 -1.30 8.25 18.24
N VAL A 43 -0.86 9.51 18.11
CA VAL A 43 -0.35 10.33 19.22
C VAL A 43 -1.47 10.80 20.15
N GLN A 44 -2.64 11.16 19.63
CA GLN A 44 -3.78 11.58 20.44
C GLN A 44 -4.31 10.45 21.34
N ALA A 45 -4.23 9.19 20.89
CA ALA A 45 -4.50 8.03 21.74
C ALA A 45 -3.51 7.90 22.93
N GLY A 46 -2.36 8.58 22.86
CA GLY A 46 -1.31 8.65 23.90
C GLY A 46 -1.29 9.92 24.76
N ASN A 47 -2.33 10.77 24.74
CA ASN A 47 -2.44 12.01 25.54
C ASN A 47 -1.33 13.07 25.31
N SER A 48 -1.05 13.48 24.06
CA SER A 48 -0.20 14.66 23.82
C SER A 48 -0.64 15.50 22.61
N SER A 49 -0.44 16.82 22.70
CA SER A 49 -1.09 17.85 21.88
C SER A 49 -0.32 18.30 20.63
N SER A 50 0.43 17.43 19.94
CA SER A 50 1.06 17.84 18.66
C SER A 50 1.46 16.67 17.73
N GLY A 51 0.76 16.54 16.61
CA GLY A 51 1.32 16.73 15.25
C GLY A 51 2.35 15.71 14.73
N LEU A 52 2.11 15.09 13.57
CA LEU A 52 3.02 14.28 12.74
C LEU A 52 4.46 14.80 12.78
N LEU A 53 4.67 16.12 12.69
CA LEU A 53 5.98 16.75 12.78
C LEU A 53 6.79 16.32 14.01
N ARG A 54 6.16 16.11 15.16
CA ARG A 54 6.82 15.64 16.38
C ARG A 54 7.13 14.14 16.32
N VAL A 55 6.24 13.31 15.77
CA VAL A 55 6.51 11.88 15.53
C VAL A 55 7.68 11.71 14.56
N LEU A 56 7.69 12.48 13.49
CA LEU A 56 8.78 12.47 12.51
C LEU A 56 10.09 13.00 13.09
N CYS A 57 10.03 13.96 14.02
CA CYS A 57 11.21 14.42 14.78
C CYS A 57 11.70 13.40 15.82
N GLU A 58 10.80 12.66 16.46
CA GLU A 58 11.11 11.65 17.48
C GLU A 58 11.57 10.32 16.85
N TYR A 59 11.17 10.03 15.62
CA TYR A 59 11.51 8.83 14.87
C TYR A 59 12.08 9.17 13.47
N PRO A 60 13.35 9.61 13.38
CA PRO A 60 13.95 10.04 12.10
C PRO A 60 13.91 8.98 11.00
N ARG A 61 14.05 7.70 11.35
CA ARG A 61 13.97 6.61 10.35
C ARG A 61 12.56 6.47 9.76
N LEU A 62 11.53 6.83 10.52
CA LEU A 62 10.15 6.80 10.04
C LEU A 62 9.92 7.96 9.06
N GLN A 63 10.53 9.10 9.33
CA GLN A 63 10.58 10.22 8.39
C GLN A 63 11.30 9.83 7.09
N ASP A 64 12.44 9.15 7.18
CA ASP A 64 13.15 8.66 5.99
C ASP A 64 12.27 7.73 5.15
N LEU A 65 11.46 6.87 5.79
CA LEU A 65 10.49 6.02 5.09
C LEU A 65 9.45 6.86 4.35
N VAL A 66 8.84 7.86 5.00
CA VAL A 66 7.85 8.74 4.37
C VAL A 66 8.47 9.51 3.21
N ASP A 67 9.63 10.11 3.42
CA ASP A 67 10.34 10.88 2.41
C ASP A 67 10.78 10.00 1.24
N SER A 68 11.16 8.75 1.46
CA SER A 68 11.54 7.84 0.38
C SER A 68 10.37 7.48 -0.54
N VAL A 69 9.16 7.27 -0.01
CA VAL A 69 7.94 7.07 -0.82
C VAL A 69 7.58 8.35 -1.54
N VAL A 70 7.61 9.48 -0.82
CA VAL A 70 7.32 10.78 -1.39
C VAL A 70 8.29 11.04 -2.53
N ASP A 71 9.60 10.98 -2.34
CA ASP A 71 10.58 11.34 -3.37
C ASP A 71 10.80 10.26 -4.43
N CYS A 72 9.94 9.23 -4.45
CA CYS A 72 10.00 8.10 -5.39
C CYS A 72 11.34 7.34 -5.31
N ARG A 73 12.00 7.36 -4.16
CA ARG A 73 13.20 6.56 -3.84
C ARG A 73 12.77 5.16 -3.39
N TYR A 74 12.11 4.42 -4.29
CA TYR A 74 11.42 3.18 -3.92
C TYR A 74 12.35 2.06 -3.45
N ALA A 75 13.59 1.95 -3.96
CA ALA A 75 14.55 0.98 -3.44
C ALA A 75 14.85 1.21 -1.94
N GLU A 76 15.05 2.46 -1.54
CA GLU A 76 15.30 2.86 -0.15
C GLU A 76 14.04 2.66 0.71
N CYS A 77 12.87 3.04 0.17
CA CYS A 77 11.59 2.78 0.82
C CYS A 77 11.41 1.30 1.14
N LEU A 78 11.62 0.42 0.16
CA LEU A 78 11.35 -1.01 0.32
C LEU A 78 12.33 -1.65 1.28
N ALA A 79 13.58 -1.20 1.32
CA ALA A 79 14.55 -1.62 2.34
C ALA A 79 14.07 -1.24 3.75
N LEU A 80 13.60 0.00 3.94
CA LEU A 80 13.05 0.45 5.23
C LEU A 80 11.78 -0.31 5.62
N VAL A 81 10.87 -0.58 4.66
CA VAL A 81 9.70 -1.43 4.89
C VAL A 81 10.13 -2.82 5.39
N ASP A 82 11.09 -3.47 4.73
CA ASP A 82 11.56 -4.79 5.12
C ASP A 82 12.19 -4.80 6.52
N GLU A 83 12.91 -3.73 6.90
CA GLU A 83 13.44 -3.55 8.25
C GLU A 83 12.32 -3.43 9.29
N TYR A 84 11.36 -2.53 9.06
CA TYR A 84 10.24 -2.33 9.99
C TYR A 84 9.35 -3.57 10.12
N VAL A 85 9.15 -4.31 9.04
CA VAL A 85 8.40 -5.57 9.07
C VAL A 85 9.11 -6.57 9.98
N LYS A 86 10.43 -6.71 9.89
CA LYS A 86 11.20 -7.62 10.76
C LYS A 86 11.03 -7.26 12.23
N ASP A 87 11.03 -5.98 12.56
CA ASP A 87 10.83 -5.51 13.92
C ASP A 87 9.39 -5.78 14.40
N LEU A 88 8.40 -5.47 13.55
CA LEU A 88 6.98 -5.64 13.86
C LEU A 88 6.56 -7.10 14.06
N VAL A 89 7.23 -8.08 13.43
CA VAL A 89 6.91 -9.51 13.60
C VAL A 89 7.00 -9.97 15.05
N TYR A 90 7.83 -9.31 15.87
CA TYR A 90 7.98 -9.62 17.29
C TYR A 90 6.93 -8.94 18.18
N ASP A 91 6.10 -8.05 17.62
CA ASP A 91 5.05 -7.38 18.37
C ASP A 91 3.87 -8.34 18.62
N PRO A 92 3.40 -8.47 19.89
CA PRO A 92 2.37 -9.42 20.25
C PRO A 92 0.99 -9.13 19.65
N LEU A 93 0.73 -7.88 19.24
CA LEU A 93 -0.57 -7.45 18.73
C LEU A 93 -0.60 -7.45 17.21
N ILE A 94 0.44 -6.90 16.57
CA ILE A 94 0.45 -6.73 15.11
C ILE A 94 1.37 -7.70 14.37
N GLY A 95 2.26 -8.42 15.05
CA GLY A 95 3.28 -9.25 14.41
C GLY A 95 2.73 -10.31 13.45
N HIS A 96 1.55 -10.86 13.75
CA HIS A 96 0.86 -11.80 12.86
C HIS A 96 0.44 -11.19 11.50
N ARG A 97 0.37 -9.87 11.38
CA ARG A 97 0.04 -9.13 10.15
C ARG A 97 1.21 -8.37 9.54
N ALA A 98 2.36 -8.29 10.22
CA ALA A 98 3.49 -7.47 9.80
C ALA A 98 3.90 -7.76 8.35
N TYR A 99 4.06 -9.04 7.98
CA TYR A 99 4.39 -9.43 6.61
C TYR A 99 3.32 -9.05 5.59
N ALA A 100 2.03 -9.19 5.93
CA ALA A 100 0.94 -8.81 5.05
C ALA A 100 0.93 -7.29 4.81
N ILE A 101 1.09 -6.50 5.86
CA ILE A 101 1.17 -5.03 5.78
C ILE A 101 2.36 -4.61 4.90
N GLY A 102 3.55 -5.16 5.15
CA GLY A 102 4.74 -4.90 4.34
C GLY A 102 4.55 -5.28 2.87
N ARG A 103 3.89 -6.42 2.62
CA ARG A 103 3.56 -6.87 1.27
C ARG A 103 2.65 -5.88 0.54
N CYS A 104 1.63 -5.38 1.21
CA CYS A 104 0.74 -4.36 0.64
C CYS A 104 1.48 -3.05 0.35
N ALA A 105 2.36 -2.60 1.26
CA ALA A 105 3.18 -1.41 1.04
C ALA A 105 4.13 -1.58 -0.17
N ARG A 106 4.72 -2.76 -0.34
CA ARG A 106 5.57 -3.08 -1.51
C ARG A 106 4.77 -3.04 -2.81
N MET A 107 3.60 -3.69 -2.83
CA MET A 107 2.73 -3.69 -4.00
C MET A 107 2.29 -2.27 -4.37
N ARG A 108 2.04 -1.40 -3.38
CA ARG A 108 1.77 0.02 -3.65
C ARG A 108 2.92 0.69 -4.40
N CYS A 109 4.15 0.56 -3.90
CA CYS A 109 5.32 1.16 -4.52
C CYS A 109 5.51 0.67 -5.96
N LEU A 110 5.29 -0.62 -6.20
CA LEU A 110 5.31 -1.22 -7.54
C LEU A 110 4.28 -0.56 -8.47
N ILE A 111 3.03 -0.42 -8.01
CA ILE A 111 1.95 0.17 -8.80
C ILE A 111 2.24 1.64 -9.14
N ASP A 112 2.65 2.42 -8.15
CA ASP A 112 2.97 3.84 -8.33
C ASP A 112 4.18 4.04 -9.26
N TYR A 113 5.20 3.19 -9.13
CA TYR A 113 6.35 3.20 -10.03
C TYR A 113 5.93 2.89 -11.47
N CYS A 114 5.22 1.78 -11.69
CA CYS A 114 4.83 1.33 -13.02
C CYS A 114 3.90 2.33 -13.72
N ASN A 115 2.92 2.89 -13.01
CA ASN A 115 1.97 3.85 -13.56
C ASN A 115 2.60 5.22 -13.90
N ALA A 116 3.83 5.51 -13.45
CA ALA A 116 4.55 6.73 -13.80
C ALA A 116 5.13 6.71 -15.23
N PHE A 117 5.19 5.55 -15.88
CA PHE A 117 5.80 5.39 -17.20
C PHE A 117 4.79 4.94 -18.24
N ARG A 118 4.92 5.49 -19.46
CA ARG A 118 4.19 4.98 -20.63
C ARG A 118 4.73 3.61 -21.08
N GLU A 119 6.04 3.42 -20.95
CA GLU A 119 6.72 2.16 -21.23
C GLU A 119 7.96 2.07 -20.34
N VAL A 120 8.20 0.90 -19.74
CA VAL A 120 9.37 0.68 -18.88
C VAL A 120 9.90 -0.75 -19.03
N PRO A 121 11.22 -0.96 -19.18
CA PRO A 121 11.81 -2.29 -19.20
C PRO A 121 11.62 -3.05 -17.88
N LEU A 122 11.30 -4.34 -17.96
CA LEU A 122 11.11 -5.20 -16.77
C LEU A 122 12.38 -5.26 -15.91
N GLN A 123 13.55 -5.32 -16.55
CA GLN A 123 14.86 -5.28 -15.87
C GLN A 123 15.04 -3.99 -15.07
N ARG A 124 14.54 -2.85 -15.58
CA ARG A 124 14.60 -1.58 -14.87
C ARG A 124 13.67 -1.57 -13.67
N ILE A 125 12.45 -2.08 -13.81
CA ILE A 125 11.51 -2.21 -12.69
C ILE A 125 12.13 -3.07 -11.58
N SER A 126 12.64 -4.25 -11.95
CA SER A 126 13.27 -5.20 -11.02
C SER A 126 14.40 -4.54 -10.23
N ARG A 127 15.35 -3.90 -10.93
CA ARG A 127 16.46 -3.19 -10.29
C ARG A 127 16.01 -2.01 -9.41
N ASP A 128 15.15 -1.15 -9.93
CA ASP A 128 14.77 0.10 -9.25
C ASP A 128 13.86 -0.16 -8.03
N LEU A 129 13.23 -1.34 -7.94
CA LEU A 129 12.43 -1.81 -6.79
C LEU A 129 13.13 -2.90 -5.96
N GLY A 130 14.39 -3.23 -6.25
CA GLY A 130 15.19 -4.17 -5.46
C GLY A 130 14.71 -5.62 -5.51
N TYR A 131 14.13 -6.05 -6.63
CA TYR A 131 13.93 -7.48 -6.92
C TYR A 131 15.26 -8.13 -7.32
N SER A 132 15.42 -9.41 -7.02
CA SER A 132 16.63 -10.17 -7.37
C SER A 132 16.84 -10.29 -8.88
N ASP A 133 15.75 -10.47 -9.62
CA ASP A 133 15.70 -10.63 -11.07
C ASP A 133 14.28 -10.32 -11.59
N VAL A 134 14.05 -10.53 -12.89
CA VAL A 134 12.74 -10.34 -13.52
C VAL A 134 11.78 -11.48 -13.16
N GLU A 135 12.26 -12.71 -12.98
CA GLU A 135 11.43 -13.87 -12.63
C GLU A 135 10.73 -13.68 -11.28
N GLY A 136 11.43 -13.08 -10.30
CA GLY A 136 10.86 -12.71 -9.01
C GLY A 136 9.88 -11.53 -9.06
N LEU A 137 9.96 -10.68 -10.10
CA LEU A 137 9.05 -9.53 -10.29
C LEU A 137 7.74 -9.94 -10.98
N GLU A 138 7.80 -10.87 -11.94
CA GLU A 138 6.67 -11.22 -12.81
C GLU A 138 5.38 -11.56 -12.03
N PRO A 139 5.38 -12.42 -11.00
CA PRO A 139 4.17 -12.74 -10.24
C PRO A 139 3.53 -11.52 -9.58
N ASP A 140 4.35 -10.61 -9.06
CA ASP A 140 3.88 -9.38 -8.42
C ASP A 140 3.31 -8.43 -9.45
N LEU A 141 3.97 -8.30 -10.59
CA LEU A 141 3.52 -7.42 -11.66
C LEU A 141 2.21 -7.91 -12.27
N GLU A 142 2.06 -9.22 -12.49
CA GLU A 142 0.81 -9.84 -12.94
C GLU A 142 -0.32 -9.63 -11.94
N ALA A 143 -0.06 -9.88 -10.65
CA ALA A 143 -1.04 -9.63 -9.59
C ALA A 143 -1.45 -8.16 -9.55
N ALA A 144 -0.49 -7.23 -9.65
CA ALA A 144 -0.74 -5.80 -9.65
C ALA A 144 -1.57 -5.33 -10.85
N ILE A 145 -1.37 -5.91 -12.04
CA ILE A 145 -2.19 -5.66 -13.24
C ILE A 145 -3.63 -6.16 -13.01
N GLN A 146 -3.79 -7.32 -12.38
CA GLN A 146 -5.10 -7.90 -12.05
C GLN A 146 -5.79 -7.21 -10.86
N GLY A 147 -5.17 -6.22 -10.23
CA GLY A 147 -5.72 -5.56 -9.05
C GLY A 147 -5.74 -6.45 -7.80
N LYS A 148 -4.74 -7.32 -7.66
CA LYS A 148 -4.60 -8.27 -6.54
C LYS A 148 -3.24 -8.14 -5.85
N ILE A 149 -3.20 -8.56 -4.59
CA ILE A 149 -1.98 -8.80 -3.82
C ILE A 149 -1.91 -10.28 -3.47
N LEU A 150 -0.78 -10.91 -3.77
CA LEU A 150 -0.46 -12.25 -3.30
C LEU A 150 0.18 -12.15 -1.91
N LEU A 151 -0.56 -12.56 -0.89
CA LEU A 151 -0.09 -12.61 0.49
C LEU A 151 0.68 -13.91 0.79
N PRO A 152 1.55 -13.89 1.82
CA PRO A 152 2.16 -15.12 2.34
C PRO A 152 1.09 -16.16 2.70
N GLY A 153 1.30 -17.41 2.28
CA GLY A 153 0.33 -18.50 2.49
C GLY A 153 -0.74 -18.64 1.40
N GLY A 154 -0.64 -17.87 0.31
CA GLY A 154 -1.50 -18.03 -0.87
C GLY A 154 -2.85 -17.32 -0.80
N ALA A 155 -3.07 -16.49 0.23
CA ALA A 155 -4.25 -15.63 0.29
C ALA A 155 -4.15 -14.48 -0.73
N GLU A 156 -5.29 -14.06 -1.27
CA GLU A 156 -5.40 -12.92 -2.18
C GLU A 156 -6.12 -11.76 -1.50
N GLU A 157 -5.56 -10.56 -1.58
CA GLU A 157 -6.23 -9.32 -1.19
C GLU A 157 -6.50 -8.45 -2.42
N LYS A 158 -7.63 -7.74 -2.44
CA LYS A 158 -7.94 -6.81 -3.54
C LYS A 158 -7.20 -5.49 -3.36
N LEU A 159 -6.58 -5.02 -4.44
CA LEU A 159 -6.00 -3.68 -4.50
C LEU A 159 -7.08 -2.63 -4.74
N PHE A 160 -6.92 -1.46 -4.12
CA PHE A 160 -7.70 -0.28 -4.46
C PHE A 160 -7.29 0.34 -5.82
N THR A 161 -6.07 0.04 -6.28
CA THR A 161 -5.53 0.52 -7.57
C THR A 161 -4.72 -0.56 -8.26
N CYS A 162 -4.76 -0.66 -9.58
CA CYS A 162 -3.94 -1.60 -10.35
C CYS A 162 -2.85 -0.90 -11.17
N VAL A 163 -1.93 -1.70 -11.71
CA VAL A 163 -1.04 -1.26 -12.79
C VAL A 163 -1.86 -1.17 -14.07
N ASN A 164 -1.93 0.02 -14.66
CA ASN A 164 -2.62 0.26 -15.93
C ASN A 164 -1.69 -0.10 -17.10
N GLY A 165 -1.36 -1.38 -17.24
CA GLY A 165 -0.38 -1.82 -18.21
C GLY A 165 -0.49 -3.27 -18.62
N ARG A 166 0.22 -3.63 -19.68
CA ARG A 166 0.36 -4.98 -20.21
C ARG A 166 1.83 -5.32 -20.38
N ILE A 167 2.19 -6.55 -20.00
CA ILE A 167 3.53 -7.08 -20.17
C ILE A 167 3.70 -7.53 -21.63
N ASP A 168 4.74 -7.05 -22.30
CA ASP A 168 5.23 -7.54 -23.58
C ASP A 168 6.52 -8.33 -23.33
N LEU A 169 6.37 -9.66 -23.18
CA LEU A 169 7.49 -10.57 -22.89
C LEU A 169 8.50 -10.65 -24.02
N GLN A 170 8.09 -10.41 -25.28
CA GLN A 170 9.01 -10.43 -26.42
C GLN A 170 9.94 -9.21 -26.40
N ALA A 171 9.39 -8.05 -26.04
CA ALA A 171 10.16 -6.83 -25.90
C ALA A 171 10.80 -6.66 -24.51
N GLY A 172 10.38 -7.44 -23.50
CA GLY A 172 10.87 -7.34 -22.12
C GLY A 172 10.45 -6.03 -21.45
N VAL A 173 9.27 -5.50 -21.77
CA VAL A 173 8.77 -4.21 -21.28
C VAL A 173 7.35 -4.32 -20.73
N LEU A 174 7.02 -3.44 -19.77
CA LEU A 174 5.65 -3.11 -19.39
C LEU A 174 5.21 -1.89 -20.20
N ARG A 175 4.11 -1.99 -20.94
CA ARG A 175 3.50 -0.86 -21.65
C ARG A 175 2.23 -0.42 -20.95
N ALA A 176 2.07 0.89 -20.75
CA ALA A 176 0.84 1.46 -20.27
C ALA A 176 -0.29 1.18 -21.26
N VAL A 177 -1.44 0.77 -20.73
CA VAL A 177 -2.69 0.67 -21.47
C VAL A 177 -3.45 1.95 -21.16
N GLU A 178 -3.73 2.75 -22.18
CA GLU A 178 -4.66 3.88 -22.01
C GLU A 178 -6.02 3.29 -21.63
N ALA A 179 -6.43 3.50 -20.38
CA ALA A 179 -7.75 3.09 -19.93
C ALA A 179 -8.79 3.85 -20.76
N ASP A 180 -9.66 3.12 -21.48
CA ASP A 180 -10.80 3.76 -22.14
C ASP A 180 -11.68 4.35 -21.04
N PRO A 181 -11.90 5.69 -20.99
CA PRO A 181 -12.75 6.30 -19.98
C PRO A 181 -14.17 5.72 -19.95
N ARG A 182 -14.63 5.09 -21.04
CA ARG A 182 -15.92 4.37 -21.09
C ARG A 182 -15.90 3.06 -20.30
N GLU A 183 -14.76 2.39 -20.22
CA GLU A 183 -14.60 1.13 -19.49
C GLU A 183 -14.63 1.37 -17.98
N LYS A 184 -13.95 2.43 -17.50
CA LYS A 184 -14.08 2.91 -16.11
C LYS A 184 -15.51 3.34 -15.76
N MET A 185 -16.19 4.01 -16.69
CA MET A 185 -17.59 4.40 -16.49
C MET A 185 -18.51 3.18 -16.40
N ARG A 186 -18.20 2.11 -17.14
CA ARG A 186 -18.96 0.84 -17.12
C ARG A 186 -18.77 0.11 -15.78
N GLU A 187 -17.56 0.02 -15.25
CA GLU A 187 -17.32 -0.56 -13.91
C GLU A 187 -18.06 0.23 -12.82
N MET A 188 -18.02 1.56 -12.85
CA MET A 188 -18.78 2.39 -11.91
C MET A 188 -20.29 2.15 -11.99
N LEU A 189 -20.83 2.02 -13.21
CA LEU A 189 -22.23 1.72 -13.44
C LEU A 189 -22.60 0.32 -12.93
N GLU A 190 -21.70 -0.65 -13.01
CA GLU A 190 -21.94 -2.00 -12.51
C GLU A 190 -21.94 -2.05 -10.97
N VAL A 191 -21.05 -1.30 -10.32
CA VAL A 191 -21.04 -1.16 -8.85
C VAL A 191 -22.28 -0.39 -8.34
N ALA A 192 -22.69 0.66 -9.06
CA ALA A 192 -23.83 1.48 -8.65
C ALA A 192 -25.19 0.84 -8.98
N CYS A 193 -25.32 0.26 -10.17
CA CYS A 193 -26.59 -0.13 -10.79
C CYS A 193 -26.65 -1.61 -11.18
N GLY A 194 -25.59 -2.39 -10.95
CA GLY A 194 -25.59 -3.82 -11.20
C GLY A 194 -26.56 -4.58 -10.29
N PRO A 195 -26.83 -5.86 -10.61
CA PRO A 195 -27.79 -6.68 -9.87
C PRO A 195 -27.40 -6.91 -8.39
N THR A 196 -26.12 -6.75 -8.05
CA THR A 196 -25.57 -6.77 -6.68
C THR A 196 -25.11 -5.39 -6.19
N GLY A 197 -25.36 -4.36 -6.99
CA GLY A 197 -24.88 -3.00 -6.78
C GLY A 197 -25.68 -2.21 -5.73
N LEU A 198 -25.21 -1.00 -5.44
CA LEU A 198 -25.77 -0.14 -4.39
C LEU A 198 -27.28 0.11 -4.57
N ALA A 199 -27.74 0.37 -5.79
CA ALA A 199 -29.15 0.61 -6.07
C ALA A 199 -30.04 -0.62 -5.79
N ALA A 200 -29.57 -1.82 -6.16
CA ALA A 200 -30.30 -3.06 -5.90
C ALA A 200 -30.38 -3.36 -4.39
N ASN A 201 -29.29 -3.12 -3.64
CA ASN A 201 -29.26 -3.31 -2.20
C ASN A 201 -30.15 -2.28 -1.46
N LEU A 202 -30.16 -1.02 -1.89
CA LEU A 202 -31.06 0.01 -1.35
C LEU A 202 -32.53 -0.32 -1.63
N GLN A 203 -32.84 -0.74 -2.86
CA GLN A 203 -34.20 -1.11 -3.23
C GLN A 203 -34.71 -2.30 -2.42
N LYS A 204 -33.84 -3.28 -2.15
CA LYS A 204 -34.13 -4.41 -1.27
C LYS A 204 -34.37 -3.96 0.17
N ALA A 205 -33.51 -3.10 0.72
CA ALA A 205 -33.64 -2.60 2.09
C ALA A 205 -34.87 -1.70 2.31
N VAL A 206 -35.39 -1.06 1.27
CA VAL A 206 -36.64 -0.26 1.32
C VAL A 206 -37.90 -1.12 1.13
N SER A 207 -37.76 -2.33 0.56
CA SER A 207 -38.89 -3.25 0.32
C SER A 207 -39.08 -4.30 1.43
N GLU A 208 -38.16 -4.38 2.40
CA GLU A 208 -38.24 -5.18 3.62
C GLU A 208 -38.79 -4.35 4.79
#